data_AF-A0A9D8YY10-F1
#
_entry.id   AF-A0A9D8YY10-F1
#
_cell.length_a   1.000
_cell.length_b   1.000
_cell.length_c   1.000
_cell.angle_alpha   90.00
_cell.angle_beta   90.00
_cell.angle_gamma   90.00
#
_symmetry.space_group_name_H-M   'P 1'
#
loop_
_entity.id
_entity.type
_entity.pdbx_description
1 polymer ?
#
loop_
_entity_poly.entity_id
_entity_poly.type
_entity_poly.pdbx_seq_one_letter_code
_entity_poly.pdbx_strand_id
1 'polypeptide(L)'
;MPVAETALLRFFRQTLSDAQARAATAAMLDFVEALGWCAVCPLHTGRPDADPNRDEVLIVGLIAAIQNGDGRAVDLCLHALTCANRCDAVAIAAGAFALIMRSFGKTLLPMPASLISEAIDQSARRDTHPPAQLH
;
A
#
# COMPACT_ATOMS: atom_id res chain seq x y z
N MET A 1 -6.76 -18.74 5.79
CA MET A 1 -6.40 -17.83 4.69
C MET A 1 -6.54 -18.38 3.24
N PRO A 2 -7.14 -19.56 2.94
CA PRO A 2 -7.09 -20.09 1.56
C PRO A 2 -8.00 -19.34 0.55
N VAL A 3 -9.03 -18.63 1.03
CA VAL A 3 -9.99 -17.93 0.15
C VAL A 3 -9.37 -16.67 -0.46
N ALA A 4 -8.65 -15.88 0.32
CA ALA A 4 -8.02 -14.63 -0.13
C ALA A 4 -6.92 -14.91 -1.17
N GLU A 5 -6.06 -15.87 -0.89
CA GLU A 5 -5.01 -16.33 -1.81
C GLU A 5 -5.60 -16.82 -3.14
N THR A 6 -6.65 -17.64 -3.08
CA THR A 6 -7.34 -18.15 -4.29
C THR A 6 -7.94 -17.01 -5.12
N ALA A 7 -8.57 -16.04 -4.47
CA ALA A 7 -9.17 -14.88 -5.14
C ALA A 7 -8.10 -14.00 -5.81
N LEU A 8 -7.00 -13.73 -5.12
CA LEU A 8 -5.90 -12.91 -5.60
C LEU A 8 -5.14 -13.58 -6.75
N LEU A 9 -4.90 -14.89 -6.66
CA LEU A 9 -4.31 -15.66 -7.74
C LEU A 9 -5.18 -15.61 -9.01
N ARG A 10 -6.50 -15.76 -8.85
CA ARG A 10 -7.45 -15.64 -9.96
C ARG A 10 -7.41 -14.24 -10.58
N PHE A 11 -7.30 -13.18 -9.78
CA PHE A 11 -7.18 -11.81 -10.26
C PHE A 11 -5.91 -11.63 -11.10
N PHE A 12 -4.74 -12.02 -10.59
CA PHE A 12 -3.49 -11.84 -11.32
C PHE A 12 -3.43 -12.66 -12.62
N ARG A 13 -4.02 -13.86 -12.65
CA ARG A 13 -4.12 -14.68 -13.87
C ARG A 13 -4.89 -14.02 -15.02
N GLN A 14 -5.67 -12.97 -14.76
CA GLN A 14 -6.33 -12.21 -15.82
C GLN A 14 -5.34 -11.45 -16.70
N THR A 15 -4.12 -11.17 -16.21
CA THR A 15 -3.14 -10.31 -16.91
C THR A 15 -1.70 -10.81 -16.88
N LEU A 16 -1.41 -11.87 -16.12
CA LEU A 16 -0.08 -12.46 -15.92
C LEU A 16 -0.09 -13.97 -16.24
N SER A 17 1.08 -14.54 -16.56
CA SER A 17 1.23 -16.00 -16.68
C SER A 17 1.04 -16.70 -15.32
N ASP A 18 0.83 -18.01 -15.28
CA ASP A 18 0.60 -18.73 -14.01
C ASP A 18 1.74 -18.54 -13.00
N ALA A 19 2.99 -18.63 -13.46
CA ALA A 19 4.17 -18.43 -12.62
C ALA A 19 4.25 -17.00 -12.08
N GLN A 20 4.01 -16.00 -12.94
CA GLN A 20 3.98 -14.59 -12.55
C GLN A 20 2.83 -14.30 -11.58
N ALA A 21 1.66 -14.87 -11.80
CA ALA A 21 0.49 -14.68 -10.94
C ALA A 21 0.73 -15.25 -9.54
N ARG A 22 1.37 -16.43 -9.41
CA ARG A 22 1.77 -16.98 -8.10
C ARG A 22 2.77 -16.08 -7.39
N ALA A 23 3.80 -15.62 -8.09
CA ALA A 23 4.81 -14.72 -7.52
C ALA A 23 4.20 -13.39 -7.04
N ALA A 24 3.32 -12.78 -7.85
CA ALA A 24 2.61 -11.57 -7.48
C ALA A 24 1.65 -11.78 -6.30
N THR A 25 0.98 -12.95 -6.25
CA THR A 25 0.09 -13.32 -5.14
C THR A 25 0.86 -13.44 -3.82
N ALA A 26 1.99 -14.16 -3.82
CA ALA A 26 2.82 -14.32 -2.63
C ALA A 26 3.34 -12.97 -2.13
N ALA A 27 3.94 -12.17 -3.01
CA ALA A 27 4.49 -10.87 -2.63
C ALA A 27 3.43 -9.87 -2.13
N MET A 28 2.22 -9.90 -2.71
CA MET A 28 1.12 -9.06 -2.23
C MET A 28 0.61 -9.52 -0.86
N LEU A 29 0.52 -10.83 -0.59
CA LEU A 29 0.13 -11.34 0.72
C LEU A 29 1.17 -10.94 1.79
N ASP A 30 2.46 -11.11 1.50
CA ASP A 30 3.54 -10.68 2.39
C ASP A 30 3.47 -9.18 2.69
N PHE A 31 3.16 -8.37 1.67
CA PHE A 31 3.03 -6.92 1.83
C PHE A 31 1.81 -6.52 2.68
N VAL A 32 0.64 -7.09 2.40
CA VAL A 32 -0.58 -6.84 3.20
C VAL A 32 -0.38 -7.30 4.64
N GLU A 33 0.28 -8.43 4.84
CA GLU A 33 0.61 -8.94 6.17
C GLU A 33 1.57 -7.98 6.91
N ALA A 34 2.61 -7.50 6.24
CA ALA A 34 3.56 -6.55 6.83
C ALA A 34 2.87 -5.23 7.27
N LEU A 35 1.90 -4.74 6.49
CA LEU A 35 1.06 -3.58 6.80
C LEU A 35 0.12 -3.86 8.00
N GLY A 36 -0.45 -5.06 8.08
CA GLY A 36 -1.45 -5.44 9.08
C GLY A 36 -0.91 -5.78 10.47
N TRP A 37 0.40 -5.95 10.66
CA TRP A 37 0.99 -6.34 11.96
C TRP A 37 1.05 -5.24 13.02
N CYS A 38 0.55 -4.03 12.74
CA CYS A 38 0.60 -2.92 13.69
C CYS A 38 -0.77 -2.57 14.24
N ALA A 39 -1.04 -2.89 15.51
CA ALA A 39 -2.25 -2.42 16.20
C ALA A 39 -2.26 -0.88 16.41
N VAL A 40 -1.09 -0.23 16.34
CA VAL A 40 -0.94 1.24 16.49
C VAL A 40 -1.20 1.96 15.17
N CYS A 41 -1.00 1.30 14.03
CA CYS A 41 -1.22 1.87 12.69
C CYS A 41 -2.29 1.04 11.98
N PRO A 42 -3.58 1.15 12.38
CA PRO A 42 -4.64 0.38 11.74
C PRO A 42 -4.77 0.80 10.28
N LEU A 43 -4.63 -0.17 9.36
CA LEU A 43 -4.84 0.06 7.95
C LEU A 43 -6.34 0.23 7.68
N HIS A 44 -6.73 1.36 7.10
CA HIS A 44 -8.10 1.63 6.73
C HIS A 44 -8.31 1.29 5.26
N THR A 45 -9.28 0.42 4.98
CA THR A 45 -9.72 0.13 3.61
C THR A 45 -10.97 0.94 3.29
N GLY A 46 -11.04 1.45 2.06
CA GLY A 46 -12.18 2.16 1.53
C GLY A 46 -13.29 1.19 1.13
N ARG A 47 -14.41 1.75 0.67
CA ARG A 47 -15.41 0.94 -0.02
C ARG A 47 -14.94 0.69 -1.45
N PRO A 48 -15.09 -0.52 -2.01
CA PRO A 48 -14.62 -0.86 -3.36
C PRO A 48 -15.22 0.01 -4.48
N ASP A 49 -16.37 0.66 -4.23
CA ASP A 49 -17.14 1.47 -5.16
C ASP A 49 -16.93 2.98 -4.99
N ALA A 50 -16.00 3.40 -4.13
CA ALA A 50 -15.72 4.82 -3.85
C ALA A 50 -14.34 5.25 -4.34
N ASP A 51 -14.08 6.56 -4.33
CA ASP A 51 -12.75 7.10 -4.55
C ASP A 51 -11.76 6.52 -3.52
N PRO A 52 -10.49 6.25 -3.93
CA PRO A 52 -9.48 5.70 -3.04
C PRO A 52 -9.34 6.54 -1.78
N ASN A 53 -9.34 5.87 -0.64
CA ASN A 53 -9.07 6.54 0.62
C ASN A 53 -7.58 6.90 0.74
N ARG A 54 -7.25 7.64 1.79
CA ARG A 54 -5.89 8.07 2.11
C ARG A 54 -4.87 6.92 2.12
N ASP A 55 -5.17 5.79 2.75
CA ASP A 55 -4.22 4.67 2.87
C ASP A 55 -4.02 3.98 1.53
N GLU A 56 -5.10 3.81 0.76
CA GLU A 56 -5.06 3.26 -0.60
C GLU A 56 -4.21 4.13 -1.52
N VAL A 57 -4.38 5.46 -1.45
CA VAL A 57 -3.54 6.42 -2.18
C VAL A 57 -2.07 6.28 -1.80
N LEU A 58 -1.76 6.22 -0.51
CA LEU A 58 -0.36 6.11 -0.05
C LEU A 58 0.26 4.75 -0.37
N ILE A 59 -0.50 3.66 -0.37
CA ILE A 59 -0.03 2.34 -0.81
C ILE A 59 0.35 2.41 -2.30
N VAL A 60 -0.54 2.95 -3.14
CA VAL A 60 -0.26 3.10 -4.58
C VAL A 60 0.92 4.03 -4.80
N GLY A 61 1.01 5.13 -4.04
CA GLY A 61 2.13 6.08 -4.06
C GLY A 61 3.45 5.42 -3.67
N LEU A 62 3.48 4.60 -2.62
CA LEU A 62 4.66 3.85 -2.20
C LEU A 62 5.16 2.90 -3.30
N ILE A 63 4.26 2.10 -3.88
CA ILE A 63 4.62 1.17 -4.96
C ILE A 63 5.14 1.93 -6.18
N ALA A 64 4.45 3.00 -6.61
CA ALA A 64 4.89 3.83 -7.73
C ALA A 64 6.26 4.47 -7.46
N ALA A 65 6.49 4.99 -6.26
CA ALA A 65 7.76 5.60 -5.87
C ALA A 65 8.92 4.60 -5.93
N ILE A 66 8.74 3.39 -5.38
CA ILE A 66 9.75 2.33 -5.43
C ILE A 66 10.04 1.94 -6.89
N GLN A 67 9.01 1.74 -7.71
CA GLN A 67 9.18 1.32 -9.10
C GLN A 67 9.95 2.35 -9.95
N ASN A 68 9.84 3.63 -9.59
CA ASN A 68 10.45 4.76 -10.31
C ASN A 68 11.72 5.31 -9.63
N GLY A 69 12.14 4.77 -8.49
CA GLY A 69 13.34 5.22 -7.77
C GLY A 69 13.20 6.57 -7.05
N ASP A 70 11.98 6.99 -6.73
CA ASP A 70 11.72 8.23 -5.98
C ASP A 70 11.84 7.97 -4.47
N GLY A 71 13.07 8.03 -3.95
CA GLY A 71 13.34 7.77 -2.53
C GLY A 71 12.60 8.72 -1.59
N ARG A 72 12.37 9.97 -2.00
CA ARG A 72 11.66 10.94 -1.15
C ARG A 72 10.19 10.58 -1.01
N ALA A 73 9.53 10.18 -2.10
CA ALA A 73 8.15 9.72 -2.04
C ALA A 73 8.02 8.39 -1.28
N VAL A 74 9.02 7.49 -1.37
CA VAL A 74 9.08 6.28 -0.54
C VAL A 74 9.06 6.63 0.94
N ASP A 75 9.97 7.51 1.37
CA ASP A 75 10.07 7.90 2.78
C ASP A 75 8.76 8.53 3.27
N LEU A 76 8.17 9.44 2.50
CA LEU A 76 6.92 10.11 2.87
C LEU A 76 5.75 9.12 3.01
N CYS A 77 5.54 8.25 2.03
CA CYS A 77 4.45 7.27 2.08
C CYS A 77 4.66 6.26 3.21
N LEU A 78 5.89 5.80 3.44
CA LEU A 78 6.19 4.78 4.45
C LEU A 78 5.96 5.31 5.88
N HIS A 79 6.44 6.51 6.17
CA HIS A 79 6.23 7.16 7.48
C HIS A 79 4.76 7.54 7.71
N ALA A 80 4.02 7.81 6.64
CA ALA A 80 2.60 8.08 6.72
C ALA A 80 1.77 6.80 6.96
N LEU A 81 2.17 5.67 6.36
CA LEU A 81 1.46 4.39 6.49
C LEU A 81 1.81 3.63 7.78
N THR A 82 3.03 3.80 8.31
CA THR A 82 3.57 2.92 9.33
C THR A 82 4.36 3.66 10.40
N CYS A 83 4.41 3.10 11.62
CA CYS A 83 5.29 3.60 12.66
C CYS A 83 6.74 3.16 12.42
N ALA A 84 7.69 3.88 13.05
CA ALA A 84 9.14 3.63 12.91
C ALA A 84 9.55 2.16 13.12
N ASN A 85 8.90 1.44 14.06
CA ASN A 85 9.21 0.03 14.33
C ASN A 85 8.83 -0.94 13.20
N ARG A 86 8.03 -0.47 12.23
CA ARG A 86 7.50 -1.29 11.12
C ARG A 86 7.98 -0.83 9.76
N CYS A 87 8.54 0.39 9.65
CA CYS A 87 9.05 0.95 8.40
C CYS A 87 9.91 -0.05 7.62
N ASP A 88 10.92 -0.67 8.24
CA ASP A 88 11.83 -1.59 7.55
C ASP A 88 11.10 -2.83 6.98
N ALA A 89 10.25 -3.46 7.79
CA ALA A 89 9.51 -4.65 7.36
C ALA A 89 8.55 -4.33 6.20
N VAL A 90 7.87 -3.19 6.27
CA VAL A 90 6.95 -2.74 5.22
C VAL A 90 7.71 -2.30 3.97
N ALA A 91 8.86 -1.62 4.11
CA ALA A 91 9.71 -1.22 3.00
C ALA A 91 10.24 -2.44 2.22
N ILE A 92 10.69 -3.49 2.92
CA ILE A 92 11.16 -4.72 2.30
C ILE A 92 10.03 -5.40 1.52
N ALA A 93 8.86 -5.58 2.15
CA ALA A 93 7.73 -6.27 1.52
C ALA A 93 7.15 -5.46 0.34
N ALA A 94 6.98 -4.14 0.51
CA ALA A 94 6.57 -3.23 -0.56
C ALA A 94 7.58 -3.26 -1.72
N GLY A 95 8.87 -3.27 -1.40
CA GLY A 95 9.97 -3.37 -2.36
C GLY A 95 9.91 -4.64 -3.19
N ALA A 96 9.76 -5.79 -2.53
CA ALA A 96 9.61 -7.08 -3.20
C ALA A 96 8.42 -7.07 -4.17
N PHE A 97 7.24 -6.64 -3.71
CA PHE A 97 6.05 -6.56 -4.56
C PHE A 97 6.24 -5.58 -5.73
N ALA A 98 6.71 -4.37 -5.47
CA ALA A 98 6.93 -3.34 -6.48
C ALA A 98 7.88 -3.79 -7.60
N LEU A 99 9.01 -4.40 -7.23
CA LEU A 99 10.02 -4.87 -8.18
C LEU A 99 9.57 -6.11 -8.95
N ILE A 100 8.84 -7.03 -8.31
CA ILE A 100 8.20 -8.16 -9.00
C ILE A 100 7.25 -7.66 -10.08
N MET A 101 6.35 -6.74 -9.73
CA MET A 101 5.37 -6.19 -10.68
C MET A 101 6.07 -5.44 -11.83
N ARG A 102 7.11 -4.66 -11.51
CA ARG A 102 7.93 -3.98 -12.52
C ARG A 102 8.59 -4.98 -13.47
N SER A 103 9.13 -6.09 -12.95
CA SER A 103 9.76 -7.13 -13.77
C SER A 103 8.78 -7.81 -14.75
N PHE A 104 7.48 -7.78 -14.43
CA PHE A 104 6.41 -8.30 -15.29
C PHE A 104 5.84 -7.25 -16.26
N GLY A 105 6.48 -6.08 -16.37
CA GLY A 105 6.02 -4.98 -17.20
C GLY A 105 4.81 -4.23 -16.63
N LYS A 106 4.47 -4.44 -15.35
CA LYS A 106 3.39 -3.73 -14.63
C LYS A 106 3.99 -2.60 -13.79
N THR A 107 4.35 -1.51 -14.47
CA THR A 107 4.95 -0.33 -13.86
C THR A 107 3.93 0.79 -13.78
N LEU A 108 3.72 1.34 -12.59
CA LEU A 108 2.91 2.53 -12.37
C LEU A 108 3.66 3.77 -12.83
N LEU A 109 2.91 4.75 -13.32
CA LEU A 109 3.45 6.08 -13.56
C LEU A 109 3.83 6.74 -12.22
N PRO A 110 4.86 7.60 -12.20
CA PRO A 110 5.17 8.42 -11.03
C PRO A 110 3.94 9.18 -10.55
N MET A 111 3.67 9.11 -9.24
CA MET A 111 2.56 9.83 -8.64
C MET A 111 2.95 11.29 -8.40
N PRO A 112 2.08 12.27 -8.72
CA PRO A 112 2.37 13.67 -8.43
C PRO A 112 2.59 13.90 -6.94
N ALA A 113 3.63 14.65 -6.59
CA ALA A 113 3.96 14.95 -5.19
C ALA A 113 2.79 15.63 -4.45
N SER A 114 2.00 16.47 -5.13
CA SER A 114 0.82 17.12 -4.55
C SER A 114 -0.20 16.12 -4.03
N LEU A 115 -0.41 15.01 -4.76
CA LEU A 115 -1.38 13.98 -4.39
C LEU A 115 -0.93 13.22 -3.13
N ILE A 116 0.37 12.94 -3.01
CA ILE A 116 0.96 12.35 -1.81
C ILE A 116 0.82 13.30 -0.62
N SER A 117 1.15 14.59 -0.81
CA SER A 117 1.03 15.60 0.24
C SER A 117 -0.42 15.77 0.72
N GLU A 118 -1.38 15.84 -0.19
CA GLU A 118 -2.82 15.93 0.16
C GLU A 118 -3.29 14.72 0.97
N ALA A 119 -2.84 13.51 0.61
CA ALA A 119 -3.16 12.30 1.38
C ALA A 119 -2.56 12.33 2.79
N ILE A 120 -1.33 12.86 2.95
CA ILE A 120 -0.69 13.03 4.26
C ILE A 120 -1.44 14.06 5.11
N ASP A 121 -1.84 15.20 4.52
CA ASP A 121 -2.54 16.27 5.23
C ASP A 121 -3.93 15.84 5.74
N GLN A 122 -4.60 14.94 5.02
CA GLN A 122 -5.85 14.33 5.48
C GLN A 122 -5.70 13.53 6.79
N SER A 123 -4.51 12.99 7.07
CA SER A 123 -4.22 12.30 8.35
C SER A 123 -4.19 13.24 9.52
N ALA A 124 -3.48 14.36 9.39
CA ALA A 124 -3.33 15.33 10.46
C ALA A 124 -4.69 15.87 10.94
N ARG A 125 -5.67 15.98 10.02
CA ARG A 125 -7.04 16.42 10.31
C ARG A 125 -7.88 15.38 11.07
N ARG A 126 -7.59 14.08 10.94
CA ARG A 126 -8.28 13.01 11.69
C ARG A 126 -7.77 12.90 13.13
N ASP A 127 -6.47 13.09 13.35
CA ASP A 127 -5.87 13.05 14.69
C ASP A 127 -6.25 14.27 15.55
N THR A 128 -6.82 15.32 14.95
CA THR A 128 -7.27 16.53 15.65
C THR A 128 -8.77 16.58 15.98
N HIS A 129 -9.56 15.54 15.70
CA HIS A 129 -10.96 15.52 16.16
C HIS A 129 -11.03 15.11 17.65
N PRO A 130 -11.41 16.01 18.59
CA PRO A 130 -11.59 15.63 19.99
C PRO A 130 -12.70 14.58 20.10
N PRO A 131 -12.66 13.68 21.11
CA PRO A 131 -13.73 12.70 21.30
C PRO A 131 -15.05 13.47 21.45
N ALA A 132 -16.02 13.12 20.61
CA ALA A 132 -17.38 13.64 20.70
C ALA A 132 -17.86 13.50 22.15
N GLN A 133 -18.17 14.64 22.78
CA GLN A 133 -18.77 14.64 24.11
C GLN A 133 -20.14 13.96 24.00
N LEU A 134 -20.25 12.79 24.61
CA LEU A 134 -21.52 12.11 24.86
C LEU A 134 -22.30 12.98 25.85
N HIS A 135 -23.46 13.48 25.40
CA HIS A 135 -24.50 14.06 26.26
C HIS A 135 -25.47 12.98 26.72
#